data_AF-A0A1C5TC79-F1
#
_entry.id   AF-A0A1C5TC79-F1
#
_cell.length_a   1.000
_cell.length_b   1.000
_cell.length_c   1.000
_cell.angle_alpha   90.00
_cell.angle_beta   90.00
_cell.angle_gamma   90.00
#
_symmetry.space_group_name_H-M   'P 1'
#
loop_
_entity.id
_entity.type
_entity.pdbx_description
1 polymer ?
#
loop_
_entity_poly.entity_id
_entity_poly.type
_entity_poly.pdbx_seq_one_letter_code
_entity_poly.pdbx_strand_id
1 'polypeptide(L)'
;MSVYKEEKTGAWRVLYRYTDWTGEKKQTQKRGFKTKREAQAWEREQMNLVSSSLDMTFQSFVERYREDKAGRIKENTWEMKNHIIETKLLPYFGKLKISSITPQQIISWQNELLNYKDDKRKAYSPVYLKTVHNQLSAIFNHAVRYYNLRENPCTKAGSMGKKKNREMLFWAKEEYLKFADAMMDKPMSFYAFEMLYWCGIREGELLALTPADFDFEKGTVTINKSYQRLKGQDVITTPKTEKSNRTITMPQFLTDEIQDYLKMQYDIGEDDRMFTITKSYLHREIDRGSLRRPG
;
A
#
# COMPACT_ATOMS: atom_id res chain seq x y z
N MET A 1 41.84 2.14 -15.03
CA MET A 1 40.92 1.16 -15.66
C MET A 1 40.47 0.18 -14.60
N SER A 2 39.17 0.08 -14.35
CA SER A 2 38.61 -0.73 -13.26
C SER A 2 38.00 -2.06 -13.73
N VAL A 3 37.95 -2.28 -15.04
CA VAL A 3 37.33 -3.44 -15.69
C VAL A 3 38.42 -4.33 -16.28
N TYR A 4 38.40 -5.61 -15.91
CA TYR A 4 39.42 -6.60 -16.28
C TYR A 4 38.75 -7.84 -16.86
N LYS A 5 39.40 -8.51 -17.82
CA LYS A 5 38.98 -9.81 -18.33
C LYS A 5 39.68 -10.90 -17.53
N GLU A 6 38.94 -11.90 -17.05
CA GLU A 6 39.50 -13.08 -16.41
C GLU A 6 39.91 -14.10 -17.48
N GLU A 7 41.19 -14.43 -17.54
CA GLU A 7 41.74 -15.30 -18.59
C GLU A 7 41.23 -16.75 -18.51
N LYS A 8 40.98 -17.26 -17.29
CA LYS A 8 40.53 -18.64 -17.05
C LYS A 8 39.06 -18.88 -17.44
N THR A 9 38.20 -17.88 -17.30
CA THR A 9 36.74 -18.00 -17.47
C THR A 9 36.22 -17.21 -18.67
N GLY A 10 37.04 -16.32 -19.24
CA GLY A 10 36.64 -15.39 -20.29
C GLY A 10 35.69 -14.27 -19.81
N ALA A 11 35.24 -14.33 -18.56
CA ALA A 11 34.30 -13.39 -17.97
C ALA A 11 34.97 -12.07 -17.59
N TRP A 12 34.19 -10.99 -17.47
CA TRP A 12 34.67 -9.68 -17.06
C TRP A 12 34.41 -9.46 -15.56
N ARG A 13 35.35 -8.76 -14.91
CA ARG A 13 35.24 -8.31 -13.51
C ARG A 13 35.46 -6.81 -13.40
N VAL A 14 34.83 -6.20 -12.39
CA VAL A 14 34.94 -4.78 -12.06
C VAL A 14 35.50 -4.65 -10.64
N LEU A 15 36.56 -3.86 -10.47
CA LEU A 15 37.13 -3.44 -9.19
C LEU A 15 36.80 -1.97 -8.98
N TYR A 16 35.79 -1.65 -8.16
CA TYR A 16 35.40 -0.26 -7.93
C TYR A 16 35.77 0.19 -6.53
N ARG A 17 36.21 1.44 -6.43
CA ARG A 17 36.63 2.09 -5.19
C ARG A 17 35.65 3.20 -4.88
N TYR A 18 35.22 3.29 -3.63
CA TYR A 18 34.30 4.32 -3.20
C TYR A 18 34.69 4.87 -1.84
N THR A 19 34.37 6.12 -1.60
CA THR A 19 34.47 6.72 -0.27
C THR A 19 33.13 6.54 0.43
N ASP A 20 33.13 5.97 1.62
CA ASP A 20 31.90 5.86 2.40
C ASP A 20 31.55 7.19 3.10
N TRP A 21 30.45 7.19 3.85
CA TRP A 21 29.96 8.35 4.57
C TRP A 21 30.90 8.82 5.70
N THR A 22 31.84 7.98 6.15
CA THR A 22 32.86 8.32 7.16
C THR A 22 34.12 8.94 6.55
N GLY A 23 34.23 8.93 5.21
CA GLY A 23 35.44 9.38 4.50
C GLY A 23 36.45 8.27 4.23
N GLU A 24 36.18 7.02 4.63
CA GLU A 24 37.06 5.89 4.37
C GLU A 24 36.95 5.42 2.91
N LYS A 25 38.10 5.19 2.28
CA LYS A 25 38.18 4.61 0.94
C LYS A 25 38.05 3.10 1.02
N LYS A 26 36.94 2.56 0.52
CA LYS A 26 36.67 1.13 0.43
C LYS A 26 36.83 0.63 -1.01
N GLN A 27 37.25 -0.62 -1.16
CA GLN A 27 37.40 -1.29 -2.45
C GLN A 27 36.63 -2.61 -2.44
N THR A 28 35.89 -2.86 -3.51
CA THR A 28 35.05 -4.05 -3.69
C THR A 28 35.11 -4.47 -5.16
N GLN A 29 34.66 -5.69 -5.43
CA GLN A 29 34.66 -6.25 -6.76
C GLN A 29 33.37 -7.00 -7.07
N LYS A 30 32.96 -6.97 -8.34
CA LYS A 30 31.94 -7.86 -8.89
C LYS A 30 32.49 -8.60 -10.10
N ARG A 31 32.17 -9.89 -10.21
CA ARG A 31 32.67 -10.79 -11.25
C ARG A 31 31.50 -11.43 -12.01
N GLY A 32 31.79 -12.05 -13.15
CA GLY A 32 30.82 -12.86 -13.91
C GLY A 32 30.08 -12.11 -15.02
N PHE A 33 30.56 -10.94 -15.45
CA PHE A 33 29.95 -10.23 -16.59
C PHE A 33 30.31 -10.91 -17.91
N LYS A 34 29.35 -11.03 -18.83
CA LYS A 34 29.58 -11.69 -20.13
C LYS A 34 30.37 -10.79 -21.08
N THR A 35 30.15 -9.48 -20.99
CA THR A 35 30.81 -8.51 -21.88
C THR A 35 31.49 -7.36 -21.13
N LYS A 36 32.51 -6.76 -21.76
CA LYS A 36 33.17 -5.55 -21.25
C LYS A 36 32.18 -4.40 -21.06
N ARG A 37 31.21 -4.28 -21.99
CA ARG A 37 30.19 -3.22 -21.99
C ARG A 37 29.27 -3.34 -20.79
N GLU A 38 28.83 -4.55 -20.45
CA GLU A 38 28.04 -4.81 -19.24
C GLU A 38 28.82 -4.46 -17.96
N ALA A 39 30.08 -4.88 -17.89
CA ALA A 39 30.95 -4.58 -16.76
C ALA A 39 31.15 -3.05 -16.58
N GLN A 40 31.39 -2.31 -17.67
CA GLN A 40 31.51 -0.85 -17.65
C GLN A 40 30.19 -0.13 -17.33
N ALA A 41 29.05 -0.64 -17.82
CA ALA A 41 27.75 -0.10 -17.46
C ALA A 41 27.48 -0.26 -15.96
N TRP A 42 27.80 -1.44 -15.41
CA TRP A 42 27.65 -1.71 -13.99
C TRP A 42 28.58 -0.83 -13.14
N GLU A 43 29.85 -0.68 -13.51
CA GLU A 43 30.80 0.20 -12.80
C GLU A 43 30.26 1.62 -12.67
N ARG A 44 29.82 2.21 -13.79
CA ARG A 44 29.26 3.57 -13.82
C ARG A 44 28.05 3.70 -12.90
N GLU A 45 27.18 2.70 -12.93
CA GLU A 45 25.98 2.70 -12.09
C GLU A 45 26.33 2.63 -10.60
N GLN A 46 27.30 1.81 -10.21
CA GLN A 46 27.75 1.75 -8.81
C GLN A 46 28.39 3.05 -8.34
N MET A 47 29.19 3.70 -9.19
CA MET A 47 29.76 5.00 -8.86
C MET A 47 28.66 6.06 -8.68
N ASN A 48 27.65 6.05 -9.53
CA ASN A 48 26.51 6.96 -9.40
C ASN A 48 25.71 6.71 -8.11
N LEU A 49 25.52 5.45 -7.72
CA LEU A 49 24.85 5.08 -6.47
C LEU A 49 25.62 5.58 -5.24
N VAL A 50 26.93 5.38 -5.23
CA VAL A 50 27.82 5.87 -4.17
C VAL A 50 27.75 7.39 -4.05
N SER A 51 27.85 8.09 -5.19
CA SER A 51 27.85 9.56 -5.21
C SER A 51 26.45 10.16 -5.12
N SER A 52 25.40 9.33 -4.98
CA SER A 52 23.99 9.73 -5.07
C SER A 52 23.69 10.61 -6.31
N SER A 53 24.35 10.32 -7.44
CA SER A 53 24.23 11.08 -8.68
C SER A 53 22.91 10.77 -9.40
N LEU A 54 22.25 11.81 -9.90
CA LEU A 54 21.06 11.69 -10.74
C LEU A 54 21.35 11.08 -12.14
N ASP A 55 22.62 10.81 -12.47
CA ASP A 55 22.99 10.04 -13.66
C ASP A 55 22.74 8.53 -13.52
N MET A 56 22.33 8.06 -12.33
CA MET A 56 21.87 6.69 -12.15
C MET A 56 20.58 6.41 -12.93
N THR A 57 20.36 5.13 -13.22
CA THR A 57 19.10 4.67 -13.81
C THR A 57 17.92 4.91 -12.87
N PHE A 58 16.72 5.04 -13.44
CA PHE A 58 15.49 5.16 -12.67
C PHE A 58 15.28 3.96 -11.75
N GLN A 59 15.65 2.75 -12.20
CA GLN A 59 15.58 1.56 -11.36
C GLN A 59 16.47 1.67 -10.12
N SER A 60 17.74 2.08 -10.28
CA SER A 60 18.62 2.31 -9.13
C SER A 60 18.10 3.40 -8.20
N PHE A 61 17.53 4.47 -8.77
CA PHE A 61 16.93 5.52 -7.97
C PHE A 61 15.69 5.03 -7.19
N VAL A 62 14.90 4.12 -7.76
CA VAL A 62 13.77 3.50 -7.06
C VAL A 62 14.26 2.72 -5.83
N GLU A 63 15.36 2.00 -5.92
CA GLU A 63 15.91 1.28 -4.76
C GLU A 63 16.44 2.24 -3.70
N ARG A 64 17.11 3.32 -4.11
CA ARG A 64 17.50 4.36 -3.16
C ARG A 64 16.28 5.04 -2.52
N TYR A 65 15.24 5.31 -3.31
CA TYR A 65 13.97 5.82 -2.81
C TYR A 65 13.33 4.87 -1.80
N ARG A 66 13.42 3.56 -2.02
CA ARG A 66 12.97 2.54 -1.06
C ARG A 66 13.75 2.63 0.25
N GLU A 67 15.08 2.65 0.18
CA GLU A 67 15.97 2.79 1.35
C GLU A 67 15.63 4.04 2.16
N ASP A 68 15.45 5.20 1.50
CA ASP A 68 15.12 6.47 2.14
C ASP A 68 13.72 6.49 2.81
N LYS A 69 12.82 5.62 2.36
CA LYS A 69 11.48 5.46 2.92
C LYS A 69 11.39 4.32 3.92
N ALA A 70 12.38 3.43 3.98
CA ALA A 70 12.45 2.35 4.94
C ALA A 70 12.36 2.91 6.37
N GLY A 71 11.59 2.25 7.23
CA GLY A 71 11.32 2.70 8.60
C GLY A 71 10.32 3.86 8.74
N ARG A 72 10.00 4.60 7.67
CA ARG A 72 8.97 5.68 7.70
C ARG A 72 7.61 5.24 7.18
N ILE A 73 7.56 4.13 6.45
CA ILE A 73 6.36 3.60 5.83
C ILE A 73 6.18 2.15 6.31
N LYS A 74 4.97 1.80 6.76
CA LYS A 74 4.62 0.40 7.08
C LYS A 74 4.85 -0.47 5.85
N GLU A 75 5.43 -1.65 6.03
CA GLU A 75 5.81 -2.57 4.93
C GLU A 75 4.69 -2.76 3.91
N ASN A 76 3.44 -2.96 4.36
CA ASN A 76 2.28 -3.14 3.46
C ASN A 76 2.02 -1.96 2.53
N THR A 77 2.25 -0.74 3.04
CA THR A 77 2.09 0.47 2.23
C THR A 77 3.21 0.56 1.20
N TRP A 78 4.40 0.03 1.50
CA TRP A 78 5.47 -0.08 0.53
C TRP A 78 5.14 -1.14 -0.53
N GLU A 79 4.73 -2.35 -0.14
CA GLU A 79 4.43 -3.47 -1.05
C GLU A 79 3.40 -3.09 -2.13
N MET A 80 2.31 -2.41 -1.75
CA MET A 80 1.32 -1.92 -2.72
C MET A 80 1.92 -0.93 -3.74
N LYS A 81 2.82 -0.05 -3.29
CA LYS A 81 3.52 0.89 -4.16
C LYS A 81 4.54 0.17 -5.04
N ASN A 82 5.26 -0.79 -4.46
CA ASN A 82 6.29 -1.57 -5.13
C ASN A 82 5.70 -2.35 -6.30
N HIS A 83 4.54 -2.97 -6.11
CA HIS A 83 3.84 -3.65 -7.20
C HIS A 83 3.55 -2.72 -8.38
N ILE A 84 3.10 -1.49 -8.14
CA ILE A 84 2.88 -0.50 -9.20
C ILE A 84 4.20 -0.11 -9.87
N ILE A 85 5.26 0.10 -9.08
CA ILE A 85 6.57 0.47 -9.58
C ILE A 85 7.11 -0.63 -10.51
N GLU A 86 7.14 -1.87 -10.05
CA GLU A 86 7.65 -3.03 -10.78
C GLU A 86 6.85 -3.33 -12.04
N THR A 87 5.51 -3.24 -11.97
CA THR A 87 4.65 -3.65 -13.09
C THR A 87 4.33 -2.54 -14.08
N LYS A 88 4.42 -1.27 -13.69
CA LYS A 88 4.00 -0.12 -14.53
C LYS A 88 5.08 0.92 -14.78
N LEU A 89 6.07 1.07 -13.90
CA LEU A 89 7.09 2.12 -14.04
C LEU A 89 8.42 1.56 -14.55
N LEU A 90 8.96 0.53 -13.91
CA LEU A 90 10.24 -0.07 -14.27
C LEU A 90 10.30 -0.61 -15.70
N PRO A 91 9.24 -1.23 -16.28
CA PRO A 91 9.28 -1.70 -17.65
C PRO A 91 9.56 -0.60 -18.68
N TYR A 92 9.11 0.63 -18.38
CA TYR A 92 9.24 1.77 -19.29
C TYR A 92 10.46 2.63 -18.97
N PHE A 93 10.63 3.01 -17.70
CA PHE A 93 11.65 3.98 -17.29
C PHE A 93 12.90 3.34 -16.71
N GLY A 94 12.87 2.07 -16.30
CA GLY A 94 13.88 1.47 -15.43
C GLY A 94 15.32 1.64 -15.90
N LYS A 95 15.57 1.53 -17.21
CA LYS A 95 16.90 1.66 -17.82
C LYS A 95 17.31 3.09 -18.16
N LEU A 96 16.37 4.03 -18.14
CA LEU A 96 16.64 5.43 -18.44
C LEU A 96 17.30 6.09 -17.23
N LYS A 97 18.18 7.06 -17.46
CA LYS A 97 18.71 7.87 -16.36
C LYS A 97 17.61 8.76 -15.80
N ILE A 98 17.49 8.86 -14.48
CA ILE A 98 16.43 9.67 -13.87
C ILE A 98 16.50 11.14 -14.31
N SER A 99 17.70 11.71 -14.45
CA SER A 99 17.94 13.06 -14.95
C SER A 99 17.52 13.29 -16.41
N SER A 100 17.43 12.22 -17.20
CA SER A 100 17.15 12.28 -18.64
C SER A 100 15.68 12.07 -19.01
N ILE A 101 14.83 11.69 -18.06
CA ILE A 101 13.43 11.40 -18.34
C ILE A 101 12.68 12.69 -18.65
N THR A 102 12.15 12.78 -19.87
CA THR A 102 11.49 13.99 -20.36
C THR A 102 9.98 13.95 -20.14
N PRO A 103 9.30 15.12 -20.10
CA PRO A 103 7.84 15.17 -20.11
C PRO A 103 7.21 14.43 -21.29
N GLN A 104 7.86 14.46 -22.47
CA GLN A 104 7.40 13.75 -23.67
C GLN A 104 7.37 12.23 -23.45
N GLN A 105 8.43 11.65 -22.87
CA GLN A 105 8.46 10.22 -22.55
C GLN A 105 7.38 9.83 -21.54
N ILE A 106 7.08 10.72 -20.60
CA ILE A 106 5.98 10.51 -19.64
C ILE A 106 4.63 10.53 -20.36
N ILE A 107 4.39 11.46 -21.28
CA ILE A 107 3.15 11.50 -22.07
C ILE A 107 3.01 10.22 -22.91
N SER A 108 4.08 9.75 -23.55
CA SER A 108 4.07 8.50 -24.30
C SER A 108 3.71 7.29 -23.42
N TRP A 109 4.30 7.19 -22.23
CA TRP A 109 3.95 6.18 -21.23
C TRP A 109 2.49 6.29 -20.75
N GLN A 110 2.00 7.51 -20.50
CA GLN A 110 0.60 7.73 -20.12
C GLN A 110 -0.36 7.25 -21.20
N ASN A 111 -0.06 7.52 -22.47
CA ASN A 111 -0.86 7.09 -23.61
C ASN A 111 -0.90 5.56 -23.73
N GLU A 112 0.22 4.87 -23.47
CA GLU A 112 0.26 3.40 -23.45
C GLU A 112 -0.70 2.83 -22.39
N LEU A 113 -0.68 3.39 -21.18
CA LEU A 113 -1.58 2.97 -20.11
C LEU A 113 -3.05 3.35 -20.34
N LEU A 114 -3.32 4.49 -20.97
CA LEU A 114 -4.67 4.92 -21.34
C LEU A 114 -5.28 4.03 -22.42
N ASN A 115 -4.46 3.55 -23.36
CA ASN A 115 -4.90 2.71 -24.47
C ASN A 115 -4.87 1.21 -24.15
N TYR A 116 -4.30 0.82 -23.00
CA TYR A 116 -4.26 -0.57 -22.55
C TYR A 116 -5.67 -1.15 -22.41
N LYS A 117 -5.82 -2.39 -22.89
CA LYS A 117 -6.99 -3.24 -22.66
C LYS A 117 -6.49 -4.65 -22.33
N ASP A 118 -7.12 -5.28 -21.33
CA ASP A 118 -6.85 -6.68 -21.01
C ASP A 118 -7.49 -7.64 -22.05
N ASP A 119 -7.30 -8.95 -21.87
CA ASP A 119 -7.86 -10.00 -22.75
C ASP A 119 -9.40 -9.94 -22.86
N LYS A 120 -10.06 -9.32 -21.87
CA LYS A 120 -11.51 -9.11 -21.82
C LYS A 120 -11.90 -7.72 -22.35
N ARG A 121 -11.00 -7.03 -23.05
CA ARG A 121 -11.15 -5.67 -23.59
C ARG A 121 -11.43 -4.59 -22.53
N LYS A 122 -11.10 -4.86 -21.27
CA LYS A 122 -11.33 -3.93 -20.16
C LYS A 122 -10.13 -3.00 -20.01
N ALA A 123 -10.42 -1.70 -20.03
CA ALA A 123 -9.41 -0.67 -19.77
C ALA A 123 -9.16 -0.49 -18.26
N TYR A 124 -8.02 0.11 -17.92
CA TYR A 124 -7.78 0.53 -16.54
C TYR A 124 -8.79 1.58 -16.08
N SER A 125 -9.20 1.51 -14.81
CA SER A 125 -10.06 2.54 -14.25
C SER A 125 -9.33 3.89 -14.18
N PRO A 126 -10.03 5.04 -14.36
CA PRO A 126 -9.43 6.36 -14.23
C PRO A 126 -8.76 6.61 -12.86
N VAL A 127 -9.29 5.99 -11.81
CA VAL A 127 -8.76 6.08 -10.44
C VAL A 127 -7.42 5.33 -10.34
N TYR A 128 -7.34 4.13 -10.92
CA TYR A 128 -6.09 3.37 -10.95
C TYR A 128 -5.01 4.11 -11.72
N LEU A 129 -5.32 4.64 -12.90
CA LEU A 129 -4.39 5.47 -13.68
C LEU A 129 -3.88 6.68 -12.88
N LYS A 130 -4.78 7.34 -12.13
CA LYS A 130 -4.37 8.45 -11.25
C LYS A 130 -3.40 7.98 -10.16
N THR A 131 -3.64 6.82 -9.54
CA THR A 131 -2.74 6.23 -8.54
C THR A 131 -1.37 5.92 -9.13
N VAL A 132 -1.32 5.32 -10.32
CA VAL A 132 -0.07 5.00 -11.01
C VAL A 132 0.72 6.27 -11.33
N HIS A 133 0.07 7.32 -11.86
CA HIS A 133 0.70 8.61 -12.11
C HIS A 133 1.26 9.25 -10.83
N ASN A 134 0.46 9.25 -9.75
CA ASN A 134 0.87 9.82 -8.48
C ASN A 134 2.11 9.12 -7.92
N GLN A 135 2.25 7.81 -8.16
CA GLN A 135 3.42 7.06 -7.72
C GLN A 135 4.69 7.51 -8.47
N LEU A 136 4.63 7.67 -9.80
CA LEU A 136 5.73 8.22 -10.59
C LEU A 136 6.10 9.63 -10.13
N SER A 137 5.10 10.50 -9.98
CA SER A 137 5.29 11.88 -9.52
C SER A 137 5.89 11.94 -8.10
N ALA A 138 5.51 11.03 -7.20
CA ALA A 138 6.08 10.95 -5.85
C ALA A 138 7.58 10.60 -5.84
N ILE A 139 8.03 9.73 -6.76
CA ILE A 139 9.45 9.38 -6.91
C ILE A 139 10.23 10.60 -7.40
N PHE A 140 9.75 11.29 -8.44
CA PHE A 140 10.40 12.50 -8.95
C PHE A 140 10.39 13.65 -7.93
N ASN A 141 9.31 13.84 -7.17
CA ASN A 141 9.27 14.83 -6.09
C ASN A 141 10.32 14.54 -5.00
N HIS A 142 10.60 13.27 -4.72
CA HIS A 142 11.68 12.89 -3.79
C HIS A 142 13.05 13.21 -4.37
N ALA A 143 13.27 12.95 -5.67
CA ALA A 143 14.50 13.35 -6.37
C ALA A 143 14.72 14.87 -6.36
N VAL A 144 13.66 15.65 -6.59
CA VAL A 144 13.72 17.12 -6.53
C VAL A 144 14.09 17.60 -5.13
N ARG A 145 13.45 17.02 -4.11
CA ARG A 145 13.60 17.48 -2.73
C ARG A 145 14.93 17.11 -2.08
N TYR A 146 15.47 15.93 -2.39
CA TYR A 146 16.62 15.37 -1.64
C TYR A 146 17.86 15.10 -2.49
N TYR A 147 17.74 15.12 -3.83
CA TYR A 147 18.82 14.78 -4.76
C TYR A 147 19.09 15.90 -5.79
N ASN A 148 18.53 17.08 -5.56
CA ASN A 148 18.72 18.28 -6.39
C ASN A 148 18.29 18.11 -7.86
N LEU A 149 17.29 17.26 -8.14
CA LEU A 149 16.69 17.24 -9.47
C LEU A 149 16.00 18.59 -9.69
N ARG A 150 16.28 19.25 -10.83
CA ARG A 150 15.84 20.62 -11.08
C ARG A 150 14.31 20.79 -10.99
N GLU A 151 13.57 19.85 -11.57
CA GLU A 151 12.11 19.89 -11.59
C GLU A 151 11.52 18.49 -11.75
N ASN A 152 10.25 18.35 -11.39
CA ASN A 152 9.50 17.12 -11.62
C ASN A 152 8.93 17.11 -13.05
N PRO A 153 9.39 16.23 -13.95
CA PRO A 153 8.90 16.18 -15.33
C PRO A 153 7.42 15.77 -15.42
N CYS A 154 6.87 15.08 -14.42
CA CYS A 154 5.44 14.76 -14.34
C CYS A 154 4.56 16.02 -14.24
N THR A 155 5.06 17.09 -13.63
CA THR A 155 4.31 18.35 -13.48
C THR A 155 4.05 18.97 -14.85
N LYS A 156 5.04 18.93 -15.75
CA LYS A 156 4.91 19.43 -17.13
C LYS A 156 4.11 18.49 -18.03
N ALA A 157 4.27 17.19 -17.86
CA ALA A 157 3.53 16.19 -18.64
C ALA A 157 2.02 16.20 -18.36
N GLY A 158 1.60 16.76 -17.22
CA GLY A 158 0.21 16.69 -16.77
C GLY A 158 -0.13 15.31 -16.19
N SER A 159 -1.28 15.23 -15.54
CA SER A 159 -1.74 14.00 -14.89
C SER A 159 -2.57 13.13 -15.84
N MET A 160 -2.46 11.82 -15.70
CA MET A 160 -3.44 10.87 -16.26
C MET A 160 -4.46 10.43 -15.21
N GLY A 161 -5.61 9.93 -15.69
CA GLY A 161 -6.70 9.47 -14.85
C GLY A 161 -7.50 10.59 -14.19
N LYS A 162 -8.47 10.22 -13.34
CA LYS A 162 -9.32 11.16 -12.61
C LYS A 162 -9.41 10.74 -11.15
N LYS A 163 -9.49 11.73 -10.25
CA LYS A 163 -9.87 11.45 -8.86
C LYS A 163 -11.28 10.85 -8.86
N LYS A 164 -11.51 9.93 -7.94
CA LYS A 164 -12.85 9.42 -7.70
C LYS A 164 -13.65 10.51 -7.00
N ASN A 165 -14.49 11.24 -7.73
CA ASN A 165 -15.62 11.92 -7.11
C ASN A 165 -16.65 10.83 -6.84
N ARG A 166 -16.61 10.26 -5.64
CA ARG A 166 -17.73 9.47 -5.14
C ARG A 166 -18.59 10.42 -4.34
N GLU A 167 -19.84 10.60 -4.76
CA GLU A 167 -20.88 10.88 -3.78
C GLU A 167 -20.85 9.73 -2.78
N MET A 168 -20.71 10.09 -1.51
CA MET A 168 -20.71 9.10 -0.44
C MET A 168 -22.16 8.71 -0.23
N LEU A 169 -22.56 7.57 -0.78
CA LEU A 169 -23.83 6.96 -0.44
C LEU A 169 -23.76 6.54 1.03
N PHE A 170 -24.75 6.97 1.80
CA PHE A 170 -24.94 6.62 3.20
C PHE A 170 -26.38 6.13 3.38
N TRP A 171 -26.60 5.27 4.36
CA TRP A 171 -27.95 4.87 4.73
C TRP A 171 -28.56 5.89 5.68
N ALA A 172 -29.77 6.34 5.37
CA ALA A 172 -30.64 6.91 6.38
C ALA A 172 -30.96 5.86 7.46
N LYS A 173 -31.37 6.31 8.65
CA LYS A 173 -31.65 5.41 9.77
C LYS A 173 -32.69 4.36 9.41
N GLU A 174 -33.74 4.75 8.69
CA GLU A 174 -34.83 3.88 8.28
C GLU A 174 -34.38 2.81 7.28
N GLU A 175 -33.41 3.14 6.42
CA GLU A 175 -32.83 2.20 5.46
C GLU A 175 -31.92 1.19 6.18
N TYR A 176 -31.13 1.67 7.14
CA TYR A 176 -30.28 0.80 7.95
C TYR A 176 -31.12 -0.18 8.78
N LEU A 177 -32.19 0.28 9.42
CA LEU A 177 -33.05 -0.61 10.23
C LEU A 177 -33.68 -1.73 9.39
N LYS A 178 -34.07 -1.46 8.13
CA LYS A 178 -34.56 -2.51 7.20
C LYS A 178 -33.46 -3.52 6.88
N PHE A 179 -32.24 -3.04 6.67
CA PHE A 179 -31.09 -3.90 6.45
C PHE A 179 -30.76 -4.76 7.68
N ALA A 180 -30.79 -4.16 8.88
CA ALA A 180 -30.51 -4.83 10.14
C ALA A 180 -31.52 -5.96 10.42
N ASP A 181 -32.81 -5.72 10.18
CA ASP A 181 -33.87 -6.73 10.29
C ASP A 181 -33.61 -7.95 9.39
N ALA A 182 -33.25 -7.70 8.12
CA ALA A 182 -32.92 -8.76 7.17
C ALA A 182 -31.68 -9.60 7.57
N MET A 183 -30.86 -9.09 8.50
CA MET A 183 -29.64 -9.70 8.99
C MET A 183 -29.77 -10.43 10.34
N MET A 184 -30.91 -10.30 11.03
CA MET A 184 -31.14 -10.93 12.35
C MET A 184 -30.99 -12.46 12.33
N ASP A 185 -31.13 -13.10 11.17
CA ASP A 185 -30.92 -14.54 10.99
C ASP A 185 -29.45 -14.99 11.11
N LYS A 186 -28.51 -14.04 11.17
CA LYS A 186 -27.08 -14.29 11.38
C LYS A 186 -26.53 -13.35 12.45
N PRO A 187 -26.55 -13.76 13.73
CA PRO A 187 -26.15 -12.92 14.86
C PRO A 187 -24.76 -12.27 14.69
N MET A 188 -23.76 -13.03 14.24
CA MET A 188 -22.40 -12.50 14.05
C MET A 188 -22.35 -11.36 13.02
N SER A 189 -23.07 -11.48 11.90
CA SER A 189 -23.14 -10.43 10.89
C SER A 189 -23.96 -9.24 11.37
N PHE A 190 -25.08 -9.51 12.04
CA PHE A 190 -25.95 -8.50 12.62
C PHE A 190 -25.17 -7.59 13.58
N TYR A 191 -24.54 -8.15 14.62
CA TYR A 191 -23.77 -7.36 15.59
C TYR A 191 -22.53 -6.69 14.97
N ALA A 192 -21.91 -7.31 13.96
CA ALA A 192 -20.84 -6.68 13.21
C ALA A 192 -21.32 -5.38 12.53
N PHE A 193 -22.51 -5.37 11.93
CA PHE A 193 -23.07 -4.17 11.31
C PHE A 193 -23.58 -3.15 12.33
N GLU A 194 -24.17 -3.57 13.44
CA GLU A 194 -24.57 -2.67 14.53
C GLU A 194 -23.38 -1.87 15.05
N MET A 195 -22.25 -2.55 15.30
CA MET A 195 -21.00 -1.89 15.71
C MET A 195 -20.48 -0.92 14.66
N LEU A 196 -20.53 -1.29 13.36
CA LEU A 196 -20.10 -0.38 12.28
C LEU A 196 -20.98 0.86 12.19
N TYR A 197 -22.29 0.70 12.31
CA TYR A 197 -23.25 1.78 12.14
C TYR A 197 -23.28 2.72 13.35
N TRP A 198 -23.44 2.20 14.57
CA TRP A 198 -23.63 3.01 15.76
C TRP A 198 -22.33 3.54 16.37
N CYS A 199 -21.24 2.79 16.26
CA CYS A 199 -19.94 3.23 16.79
C CYS A 199 -19.08 3.92 15.72
N GLY A 200 -19.48 3.89 14.43
CA GLY A 200 -18.75 4.54 13.34
C GLY A 200 -17.31 4.05 13.19
N ILE A 201 -17.04 2.80 13.56
CA ILE A 201 -15.70 2.22 13.48
C ILE A 201 -15.40 1.71 12.07
N ARG A 202 -14.11 1.65 11.73
CA ARG A 202 -13.70 1.12 10.42
C ARG A 202 -13.81 -0.40 10.45
N GLU A 203 -14.10 -0.99 9.30
CA GLU A 203 -14.14 -2.46 9.12
C GLU A 203 -12.89 -3.18 9.67
N GLY A 204 -11.70 -2.63 9.44
CA GLY A 204 -10.48 -3.21 9.99
C GLY A 204 -10.36 -3.09 11.51
N GLU A 205 -10.97 -2.08 12.12
CA GLU A 205 -11.02 -1.90 13.58
C GLU A 205 -12.02 -2.90 14.19
N LEU A 206 -13.22 -3.01 13.60
CA LEU A 206 -14.24 -4.02 13.97
C LEU A 206 -13.64 -5.44 14.01
N LEU A 207 -12.98 -5.84 12.92
CA LEU A 207 -12.41 -7.19 12.81
C LEU A 207 -11.26 -7.45 13.79
N ALA A 208 -10.77 -6.43 14.49
CA ALA A 208 -9.73 -6.59 15.49
C ALA A 208 -10.27 -6.63 16.93
N LEU A 209 -11.55 -6.31 17.14
CA LEU A 209 -12.16 -6.24 18.46
C LEU A 209 -12.10 -7.59 19.19
N THR A 210 -11.81 -7.51 20.48
CA THR A 210 -11.81 -8.62 21.43
C THR A 210 -12.67 -8.24 22.64
N PRO A 211 -13.12 -9.21 23.46
CA PRO A 211 -13.89 -8.90 24.66
C PRO A 211 -13.22 -7.90 25.59
N ALA A 212 -11.88 -7.95 25.72
CA ALA A 212 -11.10 -7.02 26.56
C ALA A 212 -11.18 -5.54 26.15
N ASP A 213 -11.66 -5.22 24.95
CA ASP A 213 -11.79 -3.84 24.50
C ASP A 213 -13.04 -3.13 25.07
N PHE A 214 -13.98 -3.88 25.64
CA PHE A 214 -15.26 -3.38 26.12
C PHE A 214 -15.25 -3.14 27.62
N ASP A 215 -15.68 -1.95 28.02
CA ASP A 215 -16.04 -1.62 29.40
C ASP A 215 -17.56 -1.48 29.45
N PHE A 216 -18.23 -2.59 29.80
CA PHE A 216 -19.69 -2.67 29.84
C PHE A 216 -20.30 -1.85 30.99
N GLU A 217 -19.56 -1.62 32.07
CA GLU A 217 -20.04 -0.75 33.16
C GLU A 217 -20.10 0.71 32.72
N LYS A 218 -19.10 1.15 31.95
CA LYS A 218 -19.09 2.51 31.38
C LYS A 218 -19.82 2.63 30.04
N GLY A 219 -20.25 1.51 29.45
CA GLY A 219 -20.85 1.48 28.11
C GLY A 219 -19.89 1.99 27.02
N THR A 220 -18.62 1.56 27.05
CA THR A 220 -17.61 2.05 26.11
C THR A 220 -16.82 0.93 25.44
N VAL A 221 -16.31 1.21 24.24
CA VAL A 221 -15.38 0.33 23.49
C VAL A 221 -14.10 1.08 23.14
N THR A 222 -12.95 0.45 23.36
CA THR A 222 -11.64 1.00 23.05
C THR A 222 -11.15 0.52 21.69
N ILE A 223 -10.85 1.47 20.80
CA ILE A 223 -10.34 1.21 19.46
C ILE A 223 -8.84 1.51 19.44
N ASN A 224 -8.01 0.47 19.56
CA ASN A 224 -6.54 0.58 19.63
C ASN A 224 -5.80 -0.38 18.66
N LYS A 225 -6.54 -1.16 17.87
CA LYS A 225 -6.02 -2.20 16.97
C LYS A 225 -6.80 -2.25 15.66
N SER A 226 -6.16 -2.81 14.64
CA SER A 226 -6.77 -3.02 13.32
C SER A 226 -6.26 -4.31 12.69
N TYR A 227 -7.20 -5.11 12.20
CA TYR A 227 -6.98 -6.39 11.56
C TYR A 227 -6.87 -6.21 10.04
N GLN A 228 -5.85 -6.84 9.46
CA GLN A 228 -5.62 -6.89 8.03
C GLN A 228 -5.15 -8.30 7.65
N ARG A 229 -5.57 -8.77 6.47
CA ARG A 229 -5.05 -10.02 5.91
C ARG A 229 -3.98 -9.72 4.87
N LEU A 230 -2.78 -10.25 5.07
CA LEU A 230 -1.59 -9.93 4.30
C LEU A 230 -0.89 -11.22 3.87
N LYS A 231 -0.68 -11.40 2.56
CA LYS A 231 -0.04 -12.62 2.00
C LYS A 231 -0.66 -13.92 2.55
N GLY A 232 -1.97 -13.92 2.77
CA GLY A 232 -2.72 -15.06 3.32
C GLY A 232 -2.73 -15.16 4.84
N GLN A 233 -1.90 -14.39 5.54
CA GLN A 233 -1.77 -14.37 7.00
C GLN A 233 -2.63 -13.28 7.65
N ASP A 234 -3.11 -13.59 8.85
CA ASP A 234 -3.88 -12.68 9.69
C ASP A 234 -2.93 -11.81 10.52
N VAL A 235 -3.03 -10.49 10.38
CA VAL A 235 -2.13 -9.56 11.04
C VAL A 235 -2.93 -8.50 11.79
N ILE A 236 -2.76 -8.48 13.11
CA ILE A 236 -3.24 -7.40 13.97
C ILE A 236 -2.15 -6.34 14.03
N THR A 237 -2.52 -5.11 13.72
CA THR A 237 -1.62 -3.96 13.71
C THR A 237 -2.17 -2.85 14.57
N THR A 238 -1.29 -2.01 15.12
CA THR A 238 -1.72 -0.73 15.70
C THR A 238 -2.25 0.19 14.59
N PRO A 239 -3.20 1.09 14.91
CA PRO A 239 -3.68 2.08 13.98
C PRO A 239 -2.55 2.88 13.32
N LYS A 240 -2.83 3.49 12.17
CA LYS A 240 -1.79 4.16 11.36
C LYS A 240 -1.18 5.39 12.06
N THR A 241 -1.88 5.96 13.03
CA THR A 241 -1.44 7.11 13.82
C THR A 241 -1.92 6.97 15.25
N GLU A 242 -1.16 7.41 16.25
CA GLU A 242 -1.59 7.41 17.67
C GLU A 242 -2.93 8.11 17.89
N LYS A 243 -3.21 9.20 17.13
CA LYS A 243 -4.51 9.89 17.12
C LYS A 243 -5.71 9.02 16.72
N SER A 244 -5.49 7.83 16.18
CA SER A 244 -6.55 6.89 15.83
C SER A 244 -6.98 6.03 17.02
N ASN A 245 -6.18 5.96 18.08
CA ASN A 245 -6.55 5.32 19.33
C ASN A 245 -7.62 6.18 20.01
N ARG A 246 -8.78 5.59 20.30
CA ARG A 246 -9.92 6.31 20.86
C ARG A 246 -10.85 5.37 21.62
N THR A 247 -11.53 5.89 22.61
CA THR A 247 -12.64 5.21 23.29
C THR A 247 -13.95 5.81 22.79
N ILE A 248 -14.91 4.96 22.47
CA ILE A 248 -16.21 5.33 21.92
C ILE A 248 -17.29 4.95 22.93
N THR A 249 -18.14 5.91 23.29
CA THR A 249 -19.36 5.64 24.06
C THR A 249 -20.38 4.95 23.17
N MET A 250 -20.85 3.79 23.59
CA MET A 250 -21.84 3.00 22.89
C MET A 250 -23.25 3.41 23.34
N PRO A 251 -24.26 3.35 22.46
CA PRO A 251 -25.65 3.37 22.91
C PRO A 251 -25.92 2.25 23.92
N GLN A 252 -26.77 2.52 24.91
CA GLN A 252 -27.04 1.54 25.98
C GLN A 252 -27.58 0.21 25.42
N PHE A 253 -28.55 0.25 24.50
CA PHE A 253 -29.12 -0.95 23.90
C PHE A 253 -28.05 -1.83 23.24
N LEU A 254 -27.07 -1.23 22.55
CA LEU A 254 -25.99 -1.95 21.89
C LEU A 254 -24.99 -2.51 22.92
N THR A 255 -24.77 -1.80 24.03
CA THR A 255 -23.93 -2.28 25.13
C THR A 255 -24.51 -3.57 25.70
N ASP A 256 -25.81 -3.56 26.00
CA ASP A 256 -26.52 -4.71 26.56
C ASP A 256 -26.51 -5.89 25.57
N GLU A 257 -26.84 -5.62 24.30
CA GLU A 257 -26.85 -6.63 23.24
C GLU A 257 -25.48 -7.27 22.98
N ILE A 258 -24.40 -6.49 22.94
CA ILE A 258 -23.04 -7.02 22.76
C ILE A 258 -22.61 -7.82 23.98
N GLN A 259 -22.96 -7.37 25.19
CA GLN A 259 -22.66 -8.11 26.41
C GLN A 259 -23.33 -9.48 26.38
N ASP A 260 -24.60 -9.56 25.99
CA ASP A 260 -25.33 -10.81 25.88
C ASP A 260 -24.82 -11.69 24.73
N TYR A 261 -24.48 -11.09 23.59
CA TYR A 261 -23.86 -11.81 22.47
C TYR A 261 -22.55 -12.49 22.90
N LEU A 262 -21.69 -11.81 23.66
CA LEU A 262 -20.44 -12.38 24.16
C LEU A 262 -20.68 -13.51 25.17
N LYS A 263 -21.68 -13.39 26.05
CA LYS A 263 -22.05 -14.48 26.98
C LYS A 263 -22.49 -15.76 26.24
N MET A 264 -23.03 -15.64 25.02
CA MET A 264 -23.40 -16.79 24.19
C MET A 264 -22.21 -17.47 23.49
N GLN A 265 -21.02 -16.84 23.48
CA GLN A 265 -19.80 -17.42 22.89
C GLN A 265 -19.02 -18.17 23.99
N TYR A 266 -19.16 -19.49 24.05
CA TYR A 266 -18.58 -20.31 25.12
C TYR A 266 -17.04 -20.47 25.04
N ASP A 267 -16.45 -20.27 23.86
CA ASP A 267 -15.04 -20.59 23.59
C ASP A 267 -14.18 -19.36 23.24
N ILE A 268 -14.63 -18.15 23.59
CA ILE A 268 -13.88 -16.91 23.30
C ILE A 268 -13.13 -16.42 24.55
N GLY A 269 -11.80 -16.35 24.47
CA GLY A 269 -10.97 -15.69 25.46
C GLY A 269 -11.02 -14.16 25.37
N GLU A 270 -10.53 -13.47 26.39
CA GLU A 270 -10.55 -12.00 26.46
C GLU A 270 -9.78 -11.31 25.32
N ASP A 271 -8.75 -11.98 24.81
CA ASP A 271 -7.88 -11.52 23.72
C ASP A 271 -8.25 -12.12 22.35
N ASP A 272 -9.25 -12.99 22.29
CA ASP A 272 -9.67 -13.60 21.04
C ASP A 272 -10.55 -12.65 20.23
N ARG A 273 -10.40 -12.69 18.91
CA ARG A 273 -11.24 -11.89 18.01
C ARG A 273 -12.69 -12.29 18.13
N MET A 274 -13.56 -11.36 18.51
CA MET A 274 -15.01 -11.62 18.63
C MET A 274 -15.69 -11.83 17.29
N PHE A 275 -15.17 -11.22 16.22
CA PHE A 275 -15.68 -11.38 14.86
C PHE A 275 -14.70 -12.21 14.03
N THR A 276 -14.85 -13.54 14.02
CA THR A 276 -14.01 -14.49 13.28
C THR A 276 -14.33 -14.56 11.77
N ILE A 277 -14.72 -13.43 11.19
CA ILE A 277 -15.08 -13.26 9.78
C ILE A 277 -14.02 -12.47 9.02
N THR A 278 -14.20 -12.40 7.70
CA THR A 278 -13.31 -11.68 6.77
C THR A 278 -14.01 -10.47 6.16
N LYS A 279 -13.22 -9.57 5.60
CA LYS A 279 -13.72 -8.43 4.82
C LYS A 279 -14.63 -8.85 3.66
N SER A 280 -14.19 -9.88 2.93
CA SER A 280 -14.98 -10.45 1.83
C SER A 280 -16.30 -11.04 2.32
N TYR A 281 -16.33 -11.62 3.52
CA TYR A 281 -17.57 -12.08 4.13
C TYR A 281 -18.53 -10.92 4.38
N LEU A 282 -18.08 -9.85 5.05
CA LEU A 282 -18.91 -8.66 5.32
C LEU A 282 -19.46 -8.04 4.03
N HIS A 283 -18.64 -7.90 2.99
CA HIS A 283 -19.11 -7.39 1.69
C HIS A 283 -20.24 -8.24 1.09
N ARG A 284 -20.13 -9.57 1.13
CA ARG A 284 -21.21 -10.45 0.66
C ARG A 284 -22.48 -10.32 1.50
N GLU A 285 -22.35 -10.14 2.80
CA GLU A 285 -23.51 -9.96 3.67
C GLU A 285 -24.18 -8.60 3.45
N ILE A 286 -23.44 -7.54 3.12
CA ILE A 286 -24.03 -6.27 2.65
C ILE A 286 -24.89 -6.52 1.40
N ASP A 287 -24.34 -7.21 0.40
CA ASP A 287 -25.09 -7.52 -0.84
C ASP A 287 -26.33 -8.36 -0.54
N ARG A 288 -26.20 -9.38 0.31
CA ARG A 288 -27.31 -10.26 0.75
C ARG A 288 -28.42 -9.48 1.46
N GLY A 289 -28.07 -8.70 2.48
CA GLY A 289 -29.03 -7.94 3.28
C GLY A 289 -29.70 -6.83 2.46
N SER A 290 -28.99 -6.27 1.47
CA SER A 290 -29.54 -5.26 0.56
C SER A 290 -30.49 -5.84 -0.50
N LEU A 291 -30.36 -7.13 -0.84
CA LEU A 291 -31.20 -7.81 -1.85
C LEU A 291 -32.51 -8.37 -1.27
N ARG A 292 -32.57 -8.65 0.03
CA ARG A 292 -33.81 -9.02 0.71
C ARG A 292 -34.69 -7.76 0.82
N ARG A 293 -35.59 -7.57 -0.15
CA ARG A 293 -36.70 -6.63 0.03
C ARG A 293 -37.55 -7.15 1.19
N PRO A 294 -37.95 -6.30 2.16
CA PRO A 294 -38.98 -6.67 3.11
C PRO A 294 -40.22 -7.10 2.33
N GLY A 295 -40.78 -8.26 2.68
CA GLY A 295 -42.10 -8.68 2.21
C GLY A 295 -43.20 -7.82 2.82
#